data_AF-A0A1Q3CI01-F1
#
_entry.id   AF-A0A1Q3CI01-F1
#
_cell.length_a   1.000
_cell.length_b   1.000
_cell.length_c   1.000
_cell.angle_alpha   90.00
_cell.angle_beta   90.00
_cell.angle_gamma   90.00
#
_symmetry.space_group_name_H-M   'P 1'
#
loop_
_entity.id
_entity.type
_entity.pdbx_description
1 polymer ?
#
loop_
_entity_poly.entity_id
_entity_poly.type
_entity_poly.pdbx_seq_one_letter_code
_entity_poly.pdbx_strand_id
1 'polypeptide(L)'
;KPRSIYTNEDRKKVQLNAIPKPVIICALNSNEFNRVSSCATTKEMWDRLEVTYEGTNQVKHAKINMLVREYEMFLMKENENISSMFVRFTNVINSQQSLNKCYTNKEAKDLITLPFEELLGSLMTHEMTIKNREDDDEQDKKKNKVIAFKSSTVDSSEEESDDEMAFITRRF
;
A
#
# COMPACT_ATOMS: atom_id res chain seq x y z
N LYS A 1 -13.26 46.75 -34.66
CA LYS A 1 -13.71 48.09 -34.22
C LYS A 1 -12.50 49.03 -34.16
N PRO A 2 -12.58 50.30 -34.57
CA PRO A 2 -11.60 51.33 -34.23
C PRO A 2 -11.46 51.49 -32.70
N ARG A 3 -10.26 51.81 -32.20
CA ARG A 3 -10.00 52.03 -30.75
C ARG A 3 -10.83 53.17 -30.15
N SER A 4 -11.28 54.12 -30.97
CA SER A 4 -12.13 55.25 -30.56
C SER A 4 -13.52 54.86 -30.06
N ILE A 5 -14.06 53.72 -30.51
CA ILE A 5 -15.40 53.22 -30.11
C ILE A 5 -15.34 52.00 -29.17
N TYR A 6 -14.25 51.86 -28.42
CA TYR A 6 -14.09 50.78 -27.44
C TYR A 6 -14.86 51.11 -26.16
N THR A 7 -15.73 50.19 -25.75
CA THR A 7 -16.37 50.22 -24.43
C THR A 7 -15.34 49.99 -23.32
N ASN A 8 -15.70 50.28 -22.07
CA ASN A 8 -14.83 49.97 -20.92
C ASN A 8 -14.53 48.46 -20.79
N GLU A 9 -15.49 47.62 -21.22
CA GLU A 9 -15.35 46.17 -21.36
C GLU A 9 -14.25 45.80 -22.38
N ASP A 10 -14.30 46.39 -23.58
CA ASP A 10 -13.31 46.18 -24.65
C ASP A 10 -11.90 46.61 -24.20
N ARG A 11 -11.79 47.74 -23.48
CA ARG A 11 -10.51 48.25 -22.93
C ARG A 11 -9.91 47.30 -21.90
N LYS A 12 -10.70 46.80 -20.95
CA LYS A 12 -10.26 45.79 -19.96
C LYS A 12 -9.77 44.51 -20.65
N LYS A 13 -10.51 44.00 -21.64
CA LYS A 13 -10.13 42.80 -22.40
C LYS A 13 -8.82 42.95 -23.17
N VAL A 14 -8.53 44.15 -23.70
CA VAL A 14 -7.25 44.44 -24.34
C VAL A 14 -6.10 44.51 -23.32
N GLN A 15 -6.28 45.19 -22.19
CA GLN A 15 -5.26 45.27 -21.13
C GLN A 15 -4.92 43.90 -20.54
N LEU A 16 -5.92 43.05 -20.30
CA LEU A 16 -5.77 41.67 -19.80
C LEU A 16 -4.90 40.78 -20.70
N ASN A 17 -4.77 41.11 -21.99
CA ASN A 17 -3.89 40.38 -22.91
C ASN A 17 -2.57 41.12 -23.17
N ALA A 18 -2.59 42.45 -23.29
CA ALA A 18 -1.44 43.26 -23.70
C ALA A 18 -0.24 43.20 -22.74
N ILE A 19 -0.48 42.99 -21.44
CA ILE A 19 0.58 42.88 -20.42
C ILE A 19 1.16 41.47 -20.33
N PRO A 20 0.37 40.38 -20.15
CA PRO A 20 0.94 39.05 -19.97
C PRO A 20 1.34 38.34 -21.27
N LYS A 21 0.84 38.72 -22.47
CA LYS A 21 1.31 38.11 -23.73
C LYS A 21 2.83 38.24 -23.94
N PRO A 22 3.43 39.44 -23.85
CA PRO A 22 4.88 39.61 -23.93
C PRO A 22 5.63 38.76 -22.89
N VAL A 23 5.14 38.69 -21.65
CA VAL A 23 5.76 37.89 -20.57
C VAL A 23 5.80 36.41 -20.93
N ILE A 24 4.69 35.83 -21.41
CA ILE A 24 4.68 34.44 -21.89
C ILE A 24 5.64 34.29 -23.07
N ILE A 25 5.54 35.13 -24.11
CA ILE A 25 6.38 35.01 -25.33
C ILE A 25 7.88 35.02 -25.00
N CYS A 26 8.33 35.90 -24.11
CA CYS A 26 9.74 35.98 -23.70
C CYS A 26 10.23 34.79 -22.86
N ALA A 27 9.32 34.02 -22.24
CA ALA A 27 9.65 32.84 -21.44
C ALA A 27 9.72 31.55 -22.26
N LEU A 28 9.20 31.54 -23.50
CA LEU A 28 9.13 30.35 -24.34
C LEU A 28 10.36 30.22 -25.27
N ASN A 29 10.81 28.98 -25.46
CA ASN A 29 11.75 28.67 -26.53
C ASN A 29 11.06 28.63 -27.92
N SER A 30 11.84 28.61 -29.00
CA SER A 30 11.31 28.67 -30.38
C SER A 30 10.29 27.57 -30.71
N ASN A 31 10.46 26.36 -30.17
CA ASN A 31 9.53 25.26 -30.40
C ASN A 31 8.20 25.48 -29.66
N GLU A 32 8.26 25.97 -28.44
CA GLU A 32 7.07 26.31 -27.65
C GLU A 32 6.31 27.49 -28.24
N PHE A 33 7.02 28.55 -28.63
CA PHE A 33 6.43 29.72 -29.28
C PHE A 33 5.65 29.33 -30.53
N ASN A 34 6.21 28.46 -31.39
CA ASN A 34 5.53 27.96 -32.58
C ASN A 34 4.22 27.22 -32.29
N ARG A 35 4.04 26.65 -31.08
CA ARG A 35 2.79 25.97 -30.68
C ARG A 35 1.69 26.95 -30.27
N VAL A 36 2.05 28.15 -29.81
CA VAL A 36 1.12 29.16 -29.27
C VAL A 36 1.03 30.46 -30.09
N SER A 37 1.85 30.60 -31.12
CA SER A 37 1.95 31.81 -31.97
C SER A 37 0.63 32.17 -32.65
N SER A 38 -0.23 31.19 -32.94
CA SER A 38 -1.56 31.38 -33.52
C SER A 38 -2.61 31.87 -32.52
N CYS A 39 -2.35 31.84 -31.22
CA CYS A 39 -3.37 32.05 -30.20
C CYS A 39 -3.72 33.53 -30.02
N ALA A 40 -5.01 33.85 -30.02
CA ALA A 40 -5.53 35.20 -29.96
C ALA A 40 -5.41 35.83 -28.57
N THR A 41 -5.53 35.03 -27.51
CA THR A 41 -5.50 35.50 -26.11
C THR A 41 -4.39 34.86 -25.28
N THR A 42 -3.96 35.53 -24.21
CA THR A 42 -3.04 34.99 -23.21
C THR A 42 -3.60 33.71 -22.58
N LYS A 43 -4.91 33.66 -22.33
CA LYS A 43 -5.58 32.46 -21.82
C LYS A 43 -5.40 31.29 -22.77
N GLU A 44 -5.70 31.49 -24.05
CA GLU A 44 -5.57 30.43 -25.06
C GLU A 44 -4.12 29.92 -25.21
N MET A 45 -3.12 30.81 -25.07
CA MET A 45 -1.71 30.40 -25.01
C MET A 45 -1.43 29.53 -23.78
N TRP A 46 -1.94 29.93 -22.62
CA TRP A 46 -1.78 29.18 -21.37
C TRP A 46 -2.47 27.82 -21.43
N ASP A 47 -3.76 27.78 -21.80
CA ASP A 47 -4.55 26.56 -21.96
C ASP A 47 -3.87 25.57 -22.95
N ARG A 48 -3.23 26.08 -24.02
CA ARG A 48 -2.45 25.26 -24.97
C ARG A 48 -1.15 24.71 -24.37
N LEU A 49 -0.46 25.47 -23.52
CA LEU A 49 0.75 25.03 -22.80
C LEU A 49 0.39 24.01 -21.71
N GLU A 50 -0.68 24.24 -20.97
CA GLU A 50 -1.20 23.31 -19.96
C GLU A 50 -1.54 21.95 -20.59
N VAL A 51 -2.33 21.94 -21.67
CA VAL A 51 -2.64 20.69 -22.41
C VAL A 51 -1.39 20.04 -23.00
N THR A 52 -0.38 20.84 -23.37
CA THR A 52 0.90 20.35 -23.91
C THR A 52 1.74 19.62 -22.87
N TYR A 53 1.83 20.14 -21.65
CA TYR A 53 2.77 19.67 -20.62
C TYR A 53 2.12 18.80 -19.54
N GLU A 54 0.85 19.06 -19.19
CA GLU A 54 0.10 18.30 -18.18
C GLU A 54 -0.89 17.29 -18.80
N GLY A 55 -1.14 17.40 -20.10
CA GLY A 55 -2.15 16.62 -20.83
C GLY A 55 -3.58 17.19 -20.68
N THR A 56 -4.52 16.64 -21.44
CA THR A 56 -5.93 17.06 -21.38
C THR A 56 -6.62 16.56 -20.10
N ASN A 57 -7.62 17.31 -19.63
CA ASN A 57 -8.45 16.90 -18.48
C ASN A 57 -9.09 15.52 -18.67
N GLN A 58 -9.38 15.12 -19.91
CA GLN A 58 -9.87 13.77 -20.24
C GLN A 58 -8.84 12.68 -19.91
N VAL A 59 -7.56 12.89 -20.25
CA VAL A 59 -6.47 11.97 -19.87
C VAL A 59 -6.22 11.99 -18.37
N LYS A 60 -6.29 13.16 -17.72
CA LYS A 60 -6.20 13.31 -16.25
C LYS A 60 -7.30 12.48 -15.55
N HIS A 61 -8.57 12.63 -15.96
CA HIS A 61 -9.70 11.83 -15.45
C HIS A 61 -9.61 10.34 -15.77
N ALA A 62 -9.16 9.96 -16.98
CA ALA A 62 -9.01 8.55 -17.34
C ALA A 62 -8.00 7.83 -16.43
N LYS A 63 -6.88 8.50 -16.08
CA LYS A 63 -5.89 7.97 -15.11
C LYS A 63 -6.48 7.80 -13.71
N ILE A 64 -7.25 8.78 -13.23
CA ILE A 64 -7.93 8.69 -11.92
C ILE A 64 -8.90 7.50 -11.91
N ASN A 65 -9.78 7.40 -12.92
CA ASN A 65 -10.76 6.31 -13.01
C ASN A 65 -10.10 4.93 -13.14
N MET A 66 -8.93 4.84 -13.79
CA MET A 66 -8.17 3.59 -13.89
C MET A 66 -7.67 3.12 -12.50
N LEU A 67 -7.12 4.03 -11.69
CA LEU A 67 -6.66 3.70 -10.34
C LEU A 67 -7.79 3.46 -9.34
N VAL A 68 -8.90 4.21 -9.44
CA VAL A 68 -10.10 3.95 -8.63
C VAL A 68 -10.60 2.52 -8.89
N ARG A 69 -10.66 2.09 -10.15
CA ARG A 69 -10.99 0.70 -10.49
C ARG A 69 -9.95 -0.31 -10.01
N GLU A 70 -8.66 0.01 -10.11
CA GLU A 70 -7.59 -0.87 -9.61
C GLU A 70 -7.68 -1.07 -8.08
N TYR A 71 -8.09 -0.04 -7.35
CA TYR A 71 -8.38 -0.09 -5.92
C TYR A 71 -9.69 -0.85 -5.61
N GLU A 72 -10.80 -0.53 -6.29
CA GLU A 72 -12.11 -1.19 -6.12
C GLU A 72 -12.06 -2.69 -6.44
N MET A 73 -11.27 -3.07 -7.44
CA MET A 73 -11.06 -4.47 -7.85
C MET A 73 -9.86 -5.13 -7.15
N PHE A 74 -9.27 -4.47 -6.14
CA PHE A 74 -8.10 -5.00 -5.46
C PHE A 74 -8.46 -6.23 -4.61
N LEU A 75 -8.02 -7.40 -5.06
CA LEU A 75 -8.09 -8.64 -4.31
C LEU A 75 -6.69 -9.23 -4.12
N MET A 76 -6.51 -9.96 -3.01
CA MET A 76 -5.39 -10.89 -2.84
C MET A 76 -5.54 -12.04 -3.84
N LYS A 77 -4.43 -12.49 -4.44
CA LYS A 77 -4.44 -13.58 -5.42
C LYS A 77 -4.26 -14.94 -4.73
N GLU A 78 -4.78 -16.00 -5.33
CA GLU A 78 -4.77 -17.37 -4.78
C GLU A 78 -3.37 -17.90 -4.42
N ASN A 79 -2.32 -17.43 -5.12
CA ASN A 79 -0.93 -17.86 -4.95
C ASN A 79 -0.02 -16.72 -4.44
N GLU A 80 -0.59 -15.77 -3.70
CA GLU A 80 0.10 -14.61 -3.16
C GLU A 80 0.23 -14.68 -1.64
N ASN A 81 1.33 -14.20 -1.09
CA ASN A 81 1.49 -14.02 0.36
C ASN A 81 1.11 -12.58 0.78
N ILE A 82 0.75 -12.40 2.05
CA ILE A 82 0.25 -11.12 2.59
C ILE A 82 1.24 -9.97 2.36
N SER A 83 2.56 -10.23 2.43
CA SER A 83 3.60 -9.23 2.16
C SER A 83 3.62 -8.78 0.70
N SER A 84 3.46 -9.71 -0.24
CA SER A 84 3.40 -9.42 -1.69
C SER A 84 2.11 -8.68 -2.07
N MET A 85 0.98 -9.08 -1.46
CA MET A 85 -0.28 -8.37 -1.57
C MET A 85 -0.15 -6.93 -1.05
N PHE A 86 0.46 -6.76 0.12
CA PHE A 86 0.72 -5.44 0.71
C PHE A 86 1.56 -4.55 -0.21
N VAL A 87 2.65 -5.06 -0.80
CA VAL A 87 3.46 -4.30 -1.76
C VAL A 87 2.62 -3.83 -2.97
N ARG A 88 1.76 -4.69 -3.53
CA ARG A 88 0.85 -4.28 -4.62
C ARG A 88 -0.13 -3.20 -4.15
N PHE A 89 -0.75 -3.37 -2.99
CA PHE A 89 -1.71 -2.40 -2.44
C PHE A 89 -1.05 -1.03 -2.19
N THR A 90 0.12 -1.03 -1.56
CA THR A 90 0.94 0.16 -1.35
C THR A 90 1.28 0.88 -2.65
N ASN A 91 1.56 0.15 -3.74
CA ASN A 91 1.80 0.75 -5.05
C ASN A 91 0.54 1.44 -5.63
N VAL A 92 -0.65 0.86 -5.46
CA VAL A 92 -1.94 1.48 -5.87
C VAL A 92 -2.16 2.78 -5.10
N ILE A 93 -2.05 2.73 -3.76
CA ILE A 93 -2.20 3.91 -2.88
C ILE A 93 -1.18 5.00 -3.22
N ASN A 94 0.10 4.64 -3.37
CA ASN A 94 1.15 5.60 -3.72
C ASN A 94 0.91 6.24 -5.10
N SER A 95 0.48 5.46 -6.08
CA SER A 95 0.11 5.97 -7.41
C SER A 95 -1.04 6.97 -7.31
N GLN A 96 -2.09 6.64 -6.56
CA GLN A 96 -3.25 7.51 -6.35
C GLN A 96 -2.89 8.80 -5.60
N GLN A 97 -2.06 8.71 -4.54
CA GLN A 97 -1.53 9.89 -3.84
C GLN A 97 -0.64 10.76 -4.75
N SER A 98 0.15 10.16 -5.64
CA SER A 98 1.01 10.90 -6.57
C SER A 98 0.19 11.71 -7.58
N LEU A 99 -0.87 11.11 -8.14
CA LEU A 99 -1.78 11.78 -9.07
C LEU A 99 -2.61 12.84 -8.34
N ASN A 100 -3.06 12.58 -7.10
CA ASN A 100 -3.64 13.62 -6.27
C ASN A 100 -2.67 14.79 -6.10
N LYS A 101 -1.39 14.59 -5.75
CA LYS A 101 -0.40 15.67 -5.68
C LYS A 101 -0.20 16.42 -7.01
N CYS A 102 -0.24 15.73 -8.15
CA CYS A 102 -0.16 16.36 -9.47
C CYS A 102 -1.40 17.17 -9.87
N TYR A 103 -2.58 16.88 -9.30
CA TYR A 103 -3.84 17.53 -9.69
C TYR A 103 -4.47 18.43 -8.59
N THR A 104 -4.04 18.31 -7.33
CA THR A 104 -4.57 19.08 -6.17
C THR A 104 -4.10 20.53 -6.06
N ASN A 105 -3.52 21.10 -7.12
CA ASN A 105 -3.28 22.54 -7.16
C ASN A 105 -4.61 23.32 -7.05
N LYS A 106 -5.74 22.71 -7.45
CA LYS A 106 -7.11 23.14 -7.12
C LYS A 106 -8.04 21.93 -6.90
N GLU A 107 -8.70 21.88 -5.73
CA GLU A 107 -10.00 21.19 -5.51
C GLU A 107 -10.07 19.64 -5.46
N ALA A 108 -9.21 18.94 -4.70
CA ALA A 108 -9.50 17.57 -4.24
C ALA A 108 -8.86 17.22 -2.89
N LYS A 109 -9.49 17.58 -1.76
CA LYS A 109 -8.94 17.32 -0.41
C LYS A 109 -9.47 16.08 0.32
N ASP A 110 -10.59 15.52 -0.11
CA ASP A 110 -11.43 14.71 0.80
C ASP A 110 -11.42 13.19 0.52
N LEU A 111 -10.23 12.59 0.36
CA LEU A 111 -10.06 11.13 0.28
C LEU A 111 -8.89 10.54 1.08
N ILE A 112 -8.14 11.34 1.85
CA ILE A 112 -6.90 10.88 2.54
C ILE A 112 -7.01 11.02 4.07
N THR A 113 -8.22 11.11 4.63
CA THR A 113 -8.43 11.31 6.06
C THR A 113 -8.87 10.00 6.74
N LEU A 114 -7.86 9.22 7.18
CA LEU A 114 -7.93 8.09 8.14
C LEU A 114 -8.55 6.76 7.62
N PRO A 115 -8.27 5.56 8.21
CA PRO A 115 -7.19 5.14 9.12
C PRO A 115 -6.54 3.78 8.68
N PHE A 116 -5.98 3.67 7.47
CA PHE A 116 -5.52 2.36 6.98
C PHE A 116 -4.28 1.81 7.72
N GLU A 117 -3.32 2.65 8.11
CA GLU A 117 -2.14 2.22 8.87
C GLU A 117 -2.50 1.59 10.23
N GLU A 118 -3.62 2.03 10.84
CA GLU A 118 -4.13 1.52 12.12
C GLU A 118 -4.83 0.16 11.96
N LEU A 119 -5.58 -0.01 10.86
CA LEU A 119 -6.15 -1.31 10.47
C LEU A 119 -5.05 -2.31 10.09
N LEU A 120 -4.01 -1.85 9.40
CA LEU A 120 -2.83 -2.65 9.02
C LEU A 120 -2.05 -3.14 10.25
N GLY A 121 -1.76 -2.24 11.20
CA GLY A 121 -1.10 -2.60 12.46
C GLY A 121 -1.90 -3.65 13.24
N SER A 122 -3.23 -3.51 13.25
CA SER A 122 -4.15 -4.48 13.87
C SER A 122 -4.11 -5.85 13.17
N LEU A 123 -4.14 -5.87 11.84
CA LEU A 123 -4.12 -7.11 11.05
C LEU A 123 -2.78 -7.86 11.14
N MET A 124 -1.64 -7.15 11.07
CA MET A 124 -0.32 -7.74 11.26
C MET A 124 -0.14 -8.31 12.67
N THR A 125 -0.65 -7.62 13.69
CA THR A 125 -0.63 -8.12 15.08
C THR A 125 -1.45 -9.41 15.22
N HIS A 126 -2.60 -9.50 14.54
CA HIS A 126 -3.45 -10.69 14.53
C HIS A 126 -2.78 -11.87 13.79
N GLU A 127 -2.17 -11.64 12.62
CA GLU A 127 -1.42 -12.67 11.88
C GLU A 127 -0.25 -13.23 12.71
N MET A 128 0.51 -12.34 13.36
CA MET A 128 1.64 -12.75 14.19
C MET A 128 1.21 -13.50 15.46
N THR A 129 0.09 -13.12 16.08
CA THR A 129 -0.47 -13.85 17.23
C THR A 129 -1.13 -15.18 16.87
N ILE A 130 -1.57 -15.39 15.61
CA ILE A 130 -1.96 -16.71 15.10
C ILE A 130 -0.72 -17.60 14.96
N LYS A 131 0.30 -17.16 14.22
CA LYS A 131 1.51 -17.97 13.95
C LYS A 131 2.22 -18.41 15.23
N ASN A 132 2.38 -17.51 16.20
CA ASN A 132 3.01 -17.84 17.48
C ASN A 132 2.26 -18.96 18.23
N ARG A 133 0.93 -19.05 18.10
CA ARG A 133 0.13 -20.13 18.73
C ARG A 133 0.29 -21.47 18.02
N GLU A 134 0.47 -21.45 16.70
CA GLU A 134 0.73 -22.66 15.91
C GLU A 134 2.11 -23.26 16.26
N ASP A 135 3.12 -22.40 16.44
CA ASP A 135 4.46 -22.80 16.90
C ASP A 135 4.47 -23.37 18.33
N ASP A 136 3.73 -22.76 19.26
CA ASP A 136 3.58 -23.26 20.65
C ASP A 136 2.88 -24.63 20.67
N ASP A 137 1.79 -24.80 19.90
CA ASP A 137 1.05 -26.06 19.76
C ASP A 137 1.90 -27.20 19.17
N GLU A 138 2.91 -26.89 18.34
CA GLU A 138 3.83 -27.89 17.80
C GLU A 138 4.98 -28.22 18.77
N GLN A 139 5.43 -27.25 19.58
CA GLN A 139 6.41 -27.51 20.64
C GLN A 139 5.82 -28.36 21.78
N ASP A 140 4.60 -28.09 22.24
CA ASP A 140 4.02 -28.84 23.36
C ASP A 140 3.62 -30.27 22.97
N LYS A 141 3.22 -30.51 21.71
CA LYS A 141 3.10 -31.87 21.15
C LYS A 141 4.44 -32.63 21.13
N LYS A 142 5.56 -31.94 20.93
CA LYS A 142 6.91 -32.54 21.01
C LYS A 142 7.33 -32.80 22.46
N LYS A 143 7.09 -31.88 23.39
CA LYS A 143 7.40 -32.06 24.83
C LYS A 143 6.60 -33.21 25.45
N ASN A 144 5.29 -33.29 25.20
CA ASN A 144 4.43 -34.34 25.78
C ASN A 144 4.80 -35.77 25.33
N LYS A 145 5.48 -35.93 24.19
CA LYS A 145 6.03 -37.24 23.76
C LYS A 145 7.26 -37.71 24.55
N VAL A 146 7.94 -36.82 25.27
CA VAL A 146 9.22 -37.13 25.95
C VAL A 146 9.02 -37.58 27.41
N ILE A 147 7.88 -37.26 28.03
CA ILE A 147 7.66 -37.43 29.48
C ILE A 147 7.20 -38.86 29.87
N ALA A 148 6.87 -39.71 28.90
CA ALA A 148 6.24 -41.01 29.14
C ALA A 148 7.24 -42.19 29.11
N PHE A 149 8.15 -42.32 30.08
CA PHE A 149 8.73 -43.63 30.42
C PHE A 149 9.34 -43.71 31.84
N LYS A 150 9.25 -44.92 32.44
CA LYS A 150 9.74 -45.37 33.76
C LYS A 150 8.84 -45.10 34.97
N SER A 151 7.98 -46.08 35.26
CA SER A 151 7.64 -46.43 36.65
C SER A 151 8.78 -47.27 37.24
N SER A 152 9.19 -46.98 38.48
CA SER A 152 10.09 -47.82 39.26
C SER A 152 9.32 -48.32 40.48
N THR A 153 9.22 -49.63 40.66
CA THR A 153 8.86 -50.21 41.95
C THR A 153 10.00 -49.97 42.93
N VAL A 154 9.69 -49.63 44.18
CA VAL A 154 10.66 -49.41 45.26
C VAL A 154 10.43 -50.45 46.36
N ASP A 155 11.52 -50.97 46.90
CA ASP A 155 11.63 -52.06 47.87
C ASP A 155 10.97 -51.81 49.23
N SER A 156 10.84 -52.91 50.01
CA SER A 156 11.03 -52.86 51.46
C SER A 156 11.51 -54.22 52.02
N SER A 157 12.77 -54.24 52.48
CA SER A 157 13.20 -54.72 53.83
C SER A 157 13.04 -56.21 54.25
N GLU A 158 14.11 -57.00 54.50
CA GLU A 158 14.90 -57.17 55.77
C GLU A 158 14.37 -58.33 56.71
N GLU A 159 15.10 -59.30 57.29
CA GLU A 159 16.48 -59.90 57.16
C GLU A 159 16.53 -61.37 57.73
N GLU A 160 17.50 -62.20 57.25
CA GLU A 160 18.23 -63.38 57.83
C GLU A 160 17.64 -64.60 58.64
N SER A 161 18.45 -65.69 58.67
CA SER A 161 18.49 -66.89 59.58
C SER A 161 17.50 -68.06 59.32
N ASP A 162 17.83 -69.37 59.40
CA ASP A 162 19.10 -70.13 59.42
C ASP A 162 18.89 -71.62 59.01
N ASP A 163 20.01 -72.34 58.81
CA ASP A 163 20.23 -73.79 59.01
C ASP A 163 19.59 -74.96 58.20
N GLU A 164 20.44 -75.99 58.03
CA GLU A 164 20.26 -77.44 57.81
C GLU A 164 19.39 -78.05 56.67
N MET A 165 20.10 -78.44 55.60
CA MET A 165 20.25 -79.82 55.10
C MET A 165 19.08 -80.83 55.26
N ALA A 166 18.39 -81.15 54.16
CA ALA A 166 17.75 -82.47 54.00
C ALA A 166 17.71 -82.97 52.53
N PHE A 167 18.32 -84.13 52.31
CA PHE A 167 18.44 -84.86 51.05
C PHE A 167 17.09 -85.29 50.44
N ILE A 168 16.96 -85.16 49.10
CA ILE A 168 16.19 -86.13 48.30
C ILE A 168 17.00 -86.54 47.06
N THR A 169 17.91 -87.51 47.24
CA THR A 169 18.32 -88.43 46.16
C THR A 169 17.88 -89.83 46.54
N ARG A 170 17.16 -90.47 45.62
CA ARG A 170 16.47 -91.76 45.79
C ARG A 170 17.45 -92.92 45.61
N ARG A 171 17.26 -94.02 46.35
CA ARG A 171 17.94 -95.32 46.13
C ARG A 171 17.85 -95.69 44.64
N PHE A 172 18.97 -96.03 44.01
CA PHE A 172 19.42 -97.42 43.81
C PHE A 172 20.92 -97.46 43.45
#